data_AF-A0A9D2DJD2-F1
#
_entry.id   AF-A0A9D2DJD2-F1
#
_cell.length_a   1.000
_cell.length_b   1.000
_cell.length_c   1.000
_cell.angle_alpha   90.00
_cell.angle_beta   90.00
_cell.angle_gamma   90.00
#
_symmetry.space_group_name_H-M   'P 1'
#
loop_
_entity.id
_entity.type
_entity.pdbx_description
1 polymer ?
#
loop_
_entity_poly.entity_id
_entity_poly.type
_entity_poly.pdbx_seq_one_letter_code
_entity_poly.pdbx_strand_id
1 'polypeptide(L)'
;MTKALSNLAAAGLVRMSGHDVLLTAEGERAASATLERHRLFERLLVEAGVDARTASAEACRMEHCLSEDSFRRLADRLAPETGAA
;
A
#
# COMPACT_ATOMS: atom_id res chain seq x y z
N MET A 1 3.45 23.22 8.45
CA MET A 1 2.77 22.03 7.89
C MET A 1 3.07 22.00 6.39
N THR A 2 3.50 20.87 5.83
CA THR A 2 3.77 20.77 4.38
C THR A 2 2.45 20.71 3.61
N LYS A 3 2.46 21.11 2.33
CA LYS A 3 1.26 21.06 1.46
C LYS A 3 0.66 19.64 1.38
N ALA A 4 1.50 18.61 1.39
CA ALA A 4 1.06 17.21 1.42
C ALA A 4 0.25 16.88 2.67
N LEU A 5 0.76 17.23 3.86
CA LEU A 5 0.04 17.00 5.11
C LEU A 5 -1.27 17.80 5.15
N SER A 6 -1.28 19.04 4.63
CA SER A 6 -2.50 19.85 4.56
C SER A 6 -3.57 19.20 3.68
N ASN A 7 -3.19 18.60 2.56
CA ASN A 7 -4.11 17.88 1.69
C ASN A 7 -4.68 16.63 2.37
N LEU A 8 -3.82 15.84 3.05
CA LEU A 8 -4.27 14.65 3.79
C LEU A 8 -5.23 15.01 4.93
N ALA A 9 -4.98 16.12 5.63
CA ALA A 9 -5.87 16.60 6.68
C ALA A 9 -7.21 17.10 6.11
N ALA A 10 -7.18 17.84 5.00
CA ALA A 10 -8.39 18.29 4.31
C ALA A 10 -9.22 17.11 3.76
N ALA A 11 -8.56 16.01 3.39
CA ALA A 11 -9.21 14.76 2.99
C ALA A 11 -9.70 13.90 4.18
N GLY A 12 -9.52 14.34 5.43
CA GLY A 12 -9.97 13.60 6.62
C GLY A 12 -9.13 12.36 6.96
N LEU A 13 -7.97 12.16 6.32
CA LEU A 13 -7.13 10.98 6.49
C LEU A 13 -6.17 11.09 7.68
N VAL A 14 -5.79 12.31 8.06
CA VAL A 14 -4.89 12.55 9.19
C VAL A 14 -5.40 13.65 10.10
N ARG A 15 -5.03 13.57 11.38
CA ARG A 15 -5.16 14.64 12.38
C ARG A 15 -3.79 15.02 12.91
N MET A 16 -3.59 16.31 13.18
CA MET A 16 -2.37 16.81 13.79
C MET A 16 -2.54 16.83 15.32
N SER A 17 -1.52 16.37 16.05
CA SER A 17 -1.45 16.46 17.50
C SER A 17 -0.09 17.04 17.89
N GLY A 18 -0.01 18.36 18.06
CA GLY A 18 1.28 19.05 18.21
C GLY A 18 2.17 18.86 16.98
N HIS A 19 3.29 18.18 17.17
CA HIS A 19 4.22 17.82 16.09
C HIS A 19 3.93 16.45 15.46
N ASP A 20 3.00 15.68 16.02
CA ASP A 20 2.67 14.34 15.56
C ASP A 20 1.56 14.36 14.50
N VAL A 21 1.65 13.42 13.56
CA VAL A 21 0.62 13.12 12.57
C VAL A 21 0.01 11.78 12.93
N LEU A 22 -1.30 11.76 13.20
CA LEU A 22 -2.03 10.56 13.54
C LEU A 22 -3.01 10.25 12.41
N LEU A 23 -3.06 8.99 11.98
CA LEU A 23 -4.08 8.56 11.04
C LEU A 23 -5.46 8.63 11.72
N THR A 24 -6.47 8.96 10.93
CA THR A 24 -7.87 8.72 11.31
C THR A 24 -8.20 7.26 10.99
N ALA A 25 -9.36 6.77 11.44
CA ALA A 25 -9.81 5.42 11.05
C ALA A 25 -9.93 5.26 9.52
N GLU A 26 -10.24 6.33 8.79
CA GLU A 26 -10.25 6.32 7.33
C GLU A 26 -8.84 6.34 6.76
N GLY A 27 -7.94 7.14 7.33
CA GLY A 27 -6.51 7.13 6.99
C GLY A 27 -5.86 5.78 7.19
N GLU A 28 -6.18 5.08 8.28
CA GLU A 28 -5.70 3.73 8.56
C GLU A 28 -6.16 2.73 7.50
N ARG A 29 -7.44 2.78 7.09
CA ARG A 29 -7.95 1.93 6.01
C ARG A 29 -7.23 2.21 4.68
N ALA A 30 -7.07 3.48 4.32
CA ALA A 30 -6.39 3.88 3.09
C ALA A 30 -4.90 3.46 3.10
N ALA A 31 -4.20 3.73 4.20
CA ALA A 31 -2.79 3.36 4.37
C ALA A 31 -2.61 1.83 4.34
N SER A 32 -3.51 1.09 4.99
CA SER A 32 -3.47 -0.38 5.00
C SER A 32 -3.67 -0.96 3.60
N ALA A 33 -4.62 -0.42 2.82
CA ALA A 33 -4.84 -0.84 1.44
C ALA A 33 -3.63 -0.58 0.54
N THR A 34 -2.98 0.60 0.68
CA THR A 34 -1.73 0.90 -0.02
C THR A 34 -0.61 -0.08 0.38
N LEU A 35 -0.45 -0.35 1.68
CA LEU A 35 0.58 -1.26 2.18
C LEU A 35 0.36 -2.72 1.76
N GLU A 36 -0.89 -3.17 1.69
CA GLU A 36 -1.25 -4.49 1.19
C GLU A 36 -0.80 -4.66 -0.27
N ARG A 37 -1.09 -3.64 -1.10
CA ARG A 37 -0.65 -3.58 -2.50
C ARG A 37 0.86 -3.65 -2.64
N HIS A 38 1.58 -2.85 -1.84
CA HIS A 38 3.05 -2.86 -1.81
C HIS A 38 3.57 -4.27 -1.57
N ARG A 39 3.10 -4.91 -0.49
CA ARG A 39 3.56 -6.22 -0.05
C ARG A 39 3.24 -7.33 -1.03
N LEU A 40 2.10 -7.23 -1.74
CA LEU A 40 1.79 -8.18 -2.80
C LEU A 40 2.83 -8.09 -3.92
N PHE A 41 3.07 -6.89 -4.47
CA PHE A 41 3.98 -6.74 -5.60
C PHE A 41 5.44 -6.99 -5.23
N GLU A 42 5.88 -6.49 -4.07
CA GLU A 42 7.24 -6.74 -3.58
C GLU A 42 7.50 -8.23 -3.45
N ARG A 43 6.57 -8.98 -2.83
CA ARG A 43 6.68 -10.43 -2.69
C ARG A 43 6.74 -11.11 -4.06
N LEU A 44 5.83 -10.79 -4.97
CA LEU A 44 5.78 -11.40 -6.30
C LEU A 44 7.07 -11.16 -7.10
N LEU A 45 7.64 -9.95 -7.00
CA LEU A 45 8.90 -9.61 -7.67
C LEU A 45 10.08 -10.37 -7.07
N VAL A 46 10.14 -10.47 -5.74
CA VAL A 46 11.17 -11.27 -5.04
C VAL A 46 11.05 -12.75 -5.41
N GLU A 47 9.84 -13.31 -5.43
CA GLU A 47 9.59 -14.69 -5.86
C GLU A 47 9.97 -14.93 -7.33
N ALA A 48 9.85 -13.91 -8.18
CA ALA A 48 10.31 -13.95 -9.57
C ALA A 48 11.84 -13.80 -9.72
N GLY A 49 12.59 -13.63 -8.63
CA GLY A 49 14.06 -13.53 -8.62
C GLY A 49 14.60 -12.11 -8.72
N VAL A 50 13.77 -11.08 -8.56
CA VAL A 50 14.22 -9.68 -8.50
C VAL A 50 14.88 -9.41 -7.13
N ASP A 51 15.97 -8.66 -7.12
CA ASP A 51 16.60 -8.19 -5.88
C ASP A 51 15.59 -7.41 -5.01
N ALA A 52 15.64 -7.63 -3.69
CA ALA A 52 14.71 -7.03 -2.75
C ALA A 52 14.66 -5.49 -2.81
N ARG A 53 15.79 -4.80 -3.04
CA ARG A 53 15.78 -3.33 -3.14
C ARG A 53 15.04 -2.87 -4.39
N THR A 54 15.28 -3.52 -5.51
CA THR A 54 14.62 -3.25 -6.79
C THR A 54 13.14 -3.59 -6.70
N ALA A 55 12.79 -4.75 -6.13
CA ALA A 55 11.42 -5.19 -5.91
C ALA A 55 10.63 -4.19 -5.05
N SER A 56 11.18 -3.72 -3.93
CA SER A 56 10.53 -2.70 -3.09
C SER A 56 10.32 -1.39 -3.83
N ALA A 57 11.34 -0.92 -4.57
CA ALA A 57 11.24 0.32 -5.34
C ALA A 57 10.21 0.24 -6.49
N GLU A 58 10.09 -0.93 -7.13
CA GLU A 58 9.10 -1.21 -8.16
C GLU A 58 7.70 -1.35 -7.58
N ALA A 59 7.54 -2.09 -6.48
CA ALA A 59 6.29 -2.23 -5.76
C ALA A 59 5.70 -0.88 -5.34
N CYS A 60 6.54 0.03 -4.85
CA CYS A 60 6.18 1.41 -4.50
C CYS A 60 5.57 2.19 -5.68
N ARG A 61 5.97 1.89 -6.93
CA ARG A 61 5.33 2.47 -8.11
C ARG A 61 4.04 1.74 -8.45
N MET A 62 4.06 0.41 -8.42
CA MET A 62 2.94 -0.43 -8.82
C MET A 62 1.71 -0.27 -7.92
N GLU A 63 1.89 -0.06 -6.61
CA GLU A 63 0.80 0.10 -5.65
C GLU A 63 -0.14 1.26 -5.96
N HIS A 64 0.34 2.27 -6.69
CA HIS A 64 -0.42 3.46 -7.06
C HIS A 64 -0.95 3.44 -8.50
N CYS A 65 -0.50 2.51 -9.35
CA CYS A 65 -0.86 2.51 -10.77
C CYS A 65 -2.18 1.80 -11.09
N LEU A 66 -2.62 0.86 -10.24
CA LEU A 66 -3.80 0.04 -10.53
C LEU A 66 -5.07 0.60 -9.90
N SER A 67 -6.19 0.44 -10.61
CA SER A 67 -7.52 0.57 -10.01
C SER A 67 -7.75 -0.51 -8.95
N GLU A 68 -8.67 -0.24 -8.02
CA GLU A 68 -9.03 -1.19 -6.96
C GLU A 68 -9.52 -2.54 -7.53
N ASP A 69 -10.38 -2.52 -8.57
CA ASP A 69 -10.91 -3.73 -9.20
C ASP A 69 -9.80 -4.58 -9.84
N SER A 70 -8.88 -3.95 -10.58
CA SER A 70 -7.76 -4.67 -11.21
C SER A 70 -6.84 -5.29 -10.16
N PHE A 71 -6.55 -4.56 -9.08
CA PHE A 71 -5.73 -5.09 -7.99
C PHE A 71 -6.38 -6.32 -7.36
N ARG A 72 -7.67 -6.25 -7.00
CA ARG A 72 -8.39 -7.37 -6.38
C ARG A 72 -8.35 -8.63 -7.24
N ARG A 73 -8.65 -8.50 -8.54
CA ARG A 73 -8.60 -9.63 -9.48
C ARG A 73 -7.21 -10.26 -9.58
N LEU A 74 -6.16 -9.44 -9.56
CA LEU A 74 -4.78 -9.94 -9.57
C LEU A 74 -4.42 -10.59 -8.23
N ALA A 75 -4.76 -9.95 -7.11
CA ALA A 75 -4.54 -10.48 -5.77
C ALA A 75 -5.22 -11.83 -5.59
N ASP A 76 -6.49 -11.98 -5.99
CA ASP A 76 -7.22 -13.25 -5.92
C ASP A 76 -6.56 -14.34 -6.76
N ARG A 77 -5.98 -13.98 -7.91
CA ARG A 77 -5.35 -14.94 -8.83
C ARG A 77 -3.95 -15.37 -8.39
N LEU A 78 -3.25 -14.48 -7.67
CA LEU A 78 -1.83 -14.59 -7.29
C LEU A 78 -1.65 -14.81 -5.79
N ALA A 79 -2.73 -14.80 -5.01
CA ALA A 79 -2.71 -15.19 -3.61
C ALA A 79 -2.16 -16.63 -3.54
N PRO A 80 -1.23 -16.91 -2.62
CA PRO A 80 -0.76 -18.26 -2.42
C PRO A 80 -1.97 -19.14 -2.10
N GLU A 81 -2.10 -20.27 -2.78
CA GLU A 81 -2.99 -21.36 -2.37
C GLU A 81 -2.70 -21.60 -0.89
N THR A 82 -3.64 -21.27 0.00
CA THR A 82 -3.50 -21.63 1.42
C THR A 82 -3.77 -23.13 1.51
N GLY A 83 -2.79 -23.93 1.08
CA GLY A 83 -2.72 -25.36 1.35
C GLY A 83 -2.44 -25.52 2.83
N ALA A 84 -3.49 -25.76 3.61
CA ALA A 84 -3.39 -26.22 4.98
C ALA A 84 -2.51 -27.47 5.03
N ALA A 85 -1.43 -27.40 5.81
CA ALA A 85 -0.70 -28.53 6.35
C ALA A 85 -0.83 -28.48 7.88
#